data_AF-A0A961AL00-F1
#
_entry.id   AF-A0A961AL00-F1
#
_cell.length_a   1.000
_cell.length_b   1.000
_cell.length_c   1.000
_cell.angle_alpha   90.00
_cell.angle_beta   90.00
_cell.angle_gamma   90.00
#
_symmetry.space_group_name_H-M   'P 1'
#
loop_
_entity.id
_entity.type
_entity.pdbx_description
1 polymer ?
#
loop_
_entity_poly.entity_id
_entity_poly.type
_entity_poly.pdbx_seq_one_letter_code
_entity_poly.pdbx_strand_id
1 'polypeptide(L)'
;MEDSFKPSAQPIPRELHSEYEERPFHTCTRCGESLADFAGGYQISKSFKRGECVFEFALCDHCRTALMAEFSEESKRRLATHQEEHLTMDRGLSHCAGCGAKRDDSGLKEFVVSGMCEGDALLHSLLLCGDCGDGVQQQLSKATRDTWRRFVNDNFPGPPPADALPIPDELPRRSTVPVGSGAA
;
A
#
# COMPACT_ATOMS: atom_id res chain seq x y z
N MET A 1 -15.19 -25.64 -30.98
CA MET A 1 -15.65 -24.32 -30.53
C MET A 1 -15.04 -24.12 -29.16
N GLU A 2 -13.82 -23.60 -29.12
CA GLU A 2 -13.11 -23.33 -27.87
C GLU A 2 -13.56 -21.94 -27.42
N ASP A 3 -14.45 -21.93 -26.42
CA ASP A 3 -14.87 -20.74 -25.71
C ASP A 3 -13.67 -20.24 -24.90
N SER A 4 -12.86 -19.40 -25.55
CA SER A 4 -11.72 -18.72 -24.94
C SER A 4 -12.29 -17.74 -23.92
N PHE A 5 -12.35 -18.18 -22.67
CA PHE A 5 -12.65 -17.36 -21.51
C PHE A 5 -11.57 -16.27 -21.41
N LYS A 6 -11.73 -15.16 -22.13
CA LYS A 6 -10.91 -13.96 -21.92
C LYS A 6 -11.35 -13.37 -20.58
N PRO A 7 -10.52 -13.41 -19.52
CA PRO A 7 -10.84 -12.66 -18.32
C PRO A 7 -11.01 -11.20 -18.72
N SER A 8 -12.20 -10.65 -18.46
CA SER A 8 -12.47 -9.24 -18.73
C SER A 8 -11.50 -8.42 -17.90
N ALA A 9 -10.64 -7.64 -18.57
CA ALA A 9 -9.77 -6.66 -17.92
C ALA A 9 -10.65 -5.74 -17.06
N GLN A 10 -10.56 -5.89 -15.72
CA GLN A 10 -11.27 -4.99 -14.81
C GLN A 10 -10.42 -3.75 -14.63
N PRO A 11 -11.00 -2.53 -14.68
CA PRO A 11 -10.22 -1.33 -14.41
C PRO A 11 -9.68 -1.36 -12.97
N ILE A 12 -8.53 -0.74 -12.75
CA ILE A 12 -7.98 -0.61 -11.41
C ILE A 12 -8.94 0.24 -10.55
N PRO A 13 -9.43 -0.30 -9.42
CA PRO A 13 -10.39 0.38 -8.58
C PRO A 13 -9.74 1.52 -7.79
N ARG A 14 -10.54 2.53 -7.40
CA ARG A 14 -10.06 3.75 -6.70
C ARG A 14 -9.28 3.43 -5.43
N GLU A 15 -9.64 2.36 -4.74
CA GLU A 15 -8.99 1.89 -3.52
C GLU A 15 -7.51 1.54 -3.73
N LEU A 16 -7.11 1.19 -4.96
CA LEU A 16 -5.74 0.90 -5.37
C LEU A 16 -5.05 2.08 -6.08
N HIS A 17 -5.70 3.23 -6.21
CA HIS A 17 -5.02 4.44 -6.69
C HIS A 17 -4.04 4.96 -5.63
N SER A 18 -3.01 5.68 -6.04
CA SER A 18 -2.16 6.39 -5.09
C SER A 18 -2.99 7.45 -4.36
N GLU A 19 -2.89 7.46 -3.03
CA GLU A 19 -3.41 8.55 -2.20
C GLU A 19 -2.61 9.83 -2.45
N TYR A 20 -1.28 9.73 -2.60
CA TYR A 20 -0.42 10.89 -2.79
C TYR A 20 -0.68 11.61 -4.13
N GLU A 21 -0.82 10.85 -5.21
CA GLU A 21 -1.02 11.44 -6.55
C GLU A 21 -2.50 11.56 -6.94
N GLU A 22 -3.41 11.07 -6.10
CA GLU A 22 -4.85 10.98 -6.33
C GLU A 22 -5.26 10.32 -7.66
N ARG A 23 -4.43 9.43 -8.22
CA ARG A 23 -4.63 8.77 -9.52
C ARG A 23 -4.01 7.35 -9.53
N PRO A 24 -4.23 6.52 -10.57
CA PRO A 24 -3.52 5.25 -10.69
C PRO A 24 -2.00 5.43 -10.59
N PHE A 25 -1.31 4.46 -9.98
CA PHE A 25 0.15 4.48 -9.89
C PHE A 25 0.77 4.52 -11.29
N HIS A 26 1.70 5.47 -11.49
CA HIS A 26 2.34 5.65 -12.80
C HIS A 26 3.79 5.12 -12.83
N THR A 27 4.49 5.12 -11.69
CA THR A 27 5.89 4.71 -11.59
C THR A 27 6.13 3.69 -10.49
N CYS A 28 7.07 2.78 -10.72
CA CYS A 28 7.57 1.86 -9.71
C CYS A 28 8.26 2.64 -8.59
N THR A 29 7.86 2.37 -7.34
CA THR A 29 8.42 3.00 -6.15
C THR A 29 9.92 2.77 -6.00
N ARG A 30 10.45 1.63 -6.50
CA ARG A 30 11.87 1.27 -6.34
C ARG A 30 12.78 1.76 -7.46
N CYS A 31 12.40 1.57 -8.72
CA CYS A 31 13.26 1.94 -9.86
C CYS A 31 12.82 3.22 -10.58
N GLY A 32 11.62 3.75 -10.30
CA GLY A 32 11.07 4.92 -10.97
C GLY A 32 10.60 4.68 -12.41
N GLU A 33 10.67 3.46 -12.93
CA GLU A 33 10.19 3.15 -14.28
C GLU A 33 8.67 3.24 -14.40
N SER A 34 8.18 3.57 -15.60
CA SER A 34 6.75 3.59 -15.95
C SER A 34 6.11 2.23 -15.76
N LEU A 35 4.97 2.19 -15.05
CA LEU A 35 4.20 0.96 -14.82
C LEU A 35 3.22 0.65 -15.96
N ALA A 36 2.78 1.67 -16.71
CA ALA A 36 1.78 1.53 -17.76
C ALA A 36 2.27 0.62 -18.91
N ASP A 37 3.57 0.68 -19.21
CA ASP A 37 4.18 -0.04 -20.35
C ASP A 37 5.03 -1.24 -19.90
N PHE A 38 5.01 -1.59 -18.61
CA PHE A 38 5.88 -2.63 -18.07
C PHE A 38 5.37 -4.04 -18.41
N ALA A 39 6.08 -4.74 -19.29
CA ALA A 39 5.67 -6.01 -19.90
C ALA A 39 5.59 -7.25 -18.96
N GLY A 40 5.53 -7.06 -17.65
CA GLY A 40 5.32 -8.13 -16.65
C GLY A 40 4.28 -7.78 -15.59
N GLY A 41 3.60 -6.64 -15.75
CA GLY A 41 2.71 -6.10 -14.75
C GLY A 41 3.42 -5.58 -13.50
N TYR A 42 2.63 -5.27 -12.49
CA TYR A 42 3.08 -4.67 -11.25
C TYR A 42 2.15 -5.01 -10.08
N GLN A 43 2.68 -4.87 -8.87
CA GLN A 43 1.93 -5.06 -7.64
C GLN A 43 1.75 -3.72 -6.95
N ILE A 44 0.51 -3.41 -6.57
CA ILE A 44 0.17 -2.32 -5.64
C ILE A 44 -0.07 -2.94 -4.27
N SER A 45 0.40 -2.30 -3.20
CA SER A 45 0.01 -2.64 -1.84
C SER A 45 -0.19 -1.39 -1.00
N LYS A 46 -1.29 -1.35 -0.26
CA LYS A 46 -1.69 -0.23 0.60
C LYS A 46 -2.11 -0.74 1.97
N SER A 47 -1.58 -0.14 3.02
CA SER A 47 -1.88 -0.46 4.41
C SER A 47 -2.75 0.63 5.02
N PHE A 48 -3.86 0.25 5.62
CA PHE A 48 -4.82 1.14 6.25
C PHE A 48 -4.85 0.94 7.76
N LYS A 49 -4.92 2.05 8.50
CA LYS A 49 -5.17 2.07 9.95
C LYS A 49 -6.22 3.14 10.27
N ARG A 50 -7.29 2.73 10.96
CA ARG A 50 -8.42 3.57 11.39
C ARG A 50 -9.01 4.43 10.27
N GLY A 51 -9.09 3.87 9.06
CA GLY A 51 -9.62 4.55 7.88
C GLY A 51 -8.60 5.35 7.08
N GLU A 52 -7.38 5.54 7.58
CA GLU A 52 -6.33 6.29 6.90
C GLU A 52 -5.34 5.33 6.22
N CYS A 53 -4.92 5.64 4.99
CA CYS A 53 -3.82 4.95 4.34
C CYS A 53 -2.50 5.43 4.95
N VAL A 54 -1.80 4.55 5.66
CA VAL A 54 -0.55 4.89 6.37
C VAL A 54 0.70 4.53 5.58
N PHE A 55 0.57 3.66 4.58
CA PHE A 55 1.69 3.21 3.77
C PHE A 55 1.17 2.69 2.43
N GLU A 56 1.75 3.12 1.33
CA GLU A 56 1.42 2.65 -0.02
C GLU A 56 2.66 2.54 -0.89
N PHE A 57 2.67 1.57 -1.81
CA PHE A 57 3.71 1.43 -2.81
C PHE A 57 3.23 0.65 -4.03
N ALA A 58 3.93 0.83 -5.16
CA ALA A 58 3.76 0.02 -6.35
C ALA A 58 5.12 -0.49 -6.85
N LEU A 59 5.25 -1.79 -7.10
CA LEU A 59 6.47 -2.39 -7.62
C LEU A 59 6.21 -3.05 -8.97
N CYS A 60 7.01 -2.70 -9.99
CA CYS A 60 7.06 -3.49 -11.22
C CYS A 60 7.49 -4.93 -10.90
N ASP A 61 7.15 -5.87 -11.78
CA ASP A 61 7.47 -7.27 -11.57
C ASP A 61 8.96 -7.53 -11.32
N HIS A 62 9.85 -6.83 -12.02
CA HIS A 62 11.30 -6.94 -11.80
C HIS A 62 11.70 -6.59 -10.36
N CYS A 63 11.26 -5.43 -9.86
CA CYS A 63 11.59 -4.98 -8.50
C CYS A 63 10.95 -5.86 -7.43
N ARG A 64 9.72 -6.34 -7.67
CA ARG A 64 9.02 -7.28 -6.79
C ARG A 64 9.78 -8.60 -6.70
N THR A 65 10.12 -9.20 -7.83
CA THR A 65 10.83 -10.48 -7.91
C THR A 65 12.22 -10.37 -7.28
N ALA A 66 12.94 -9.27 -7.52
CA ALA A 66 14.21 -9.00 -6.86
C ALA A 66 14.06 -8.91 -5.32
N LEU A 67 13.04 -8.20 -4.83
CA LEU A 67 12.76 -8.11 -3.39
C LEU A 67 12.43 -9.49 -2.79
N MET A 68 11.59 -10.28 -3.47
CA MET A 68 11.25 -11.63 -3.01
C MET A 68 12.44 -12.59 -3.06
N ALA A 69 13.36 -12.43 -4.01
CA ALA A 69 14.57 -13.25 -4.10
C ALA A 69 15.47 -13.09 -2.86
N GLU A 70 15.51 -11.89 -2.27
CA GLU A 70 16.25 -11.57 -1.03
C GLU A 70 15.62 -12.16 0.24
N PHE A 71 14.41 -12.75 0.16
CA PHE A 71 13.80 -13.42 1.31
C PHE A 71 14.44 -14.77 1.57
N SER A 72 14.53 -15.17 2.84
CA SER A 72 15.05 -16.49 3.19
C SER A 72 14.16 -17.61 2.64
N GLU A 73 14.76 -18.72 2.20
CA GLU A 73 14.05 -19.90 1.71
C GLU A 73 13.04 -20.46 2.73
N GLU A 74 13.38 -20.38 4.03
CA GLU A 74 12.48 -20.76 5.11
C GLU A 74 11.20 -19.92 5.13
N SER A 75 11.31 -18.59 4.97
CA SER A 75 10.14 -17.71 4.89
C SER A 75 9.34 -17.94 3.62
N LYS A 76 10.00 -18.08 2.47
CA LYS A 76 9.32 -18.38 1.19
C LYS A 76 8.44 -19.62 1.32
N ARG A 77 9.00 -20.70 1.89
CA ARG A 77 8.25 -21.95 2.13
C ARG A 77 7.10 -21.75 3.11
N ARG A 78 7.33 -21.13 4.27
CA ARG A 78 6.27 -20.91 5.28
C ARG A 78 5.14 -20.02 4.76
N LEU A 79 5.47 -18.99 3.99
CA LEU A 79 4.49 -18.11 3.37
C LEU A 79 3.65 -18.86 2.32
N ALA A 80 4.29 -19.67 1.48
CA ALA A 80 3.58 -20.47 0.49
C ALA A 80 2.59 -21.44 1.16
N THR A 81 3.05 -22.20 2.17
CA THR A 81 2.18 -23.09 2.94
C THR A 81 1.04 -22.34 3.62
N HIS A 82 1.35 -21.21 4.27
CA HIS A 82 0.32 -20.41 4.96
C HIS A 82 -0.72 -19.84 3.98
N GLN A 83 -0.29 -19.42 2.79
CA GLN A 83 -1.20 -18.95 1.74
C GLN A 83 -2.13 -20.08 1.28
N GLU A 84 -1.60 -21.27 1.03
CA GLU A 84 -2.38 -22.44 0.61
C GLU A 84 -3.37 -22.92 1.68
N GLU A 85 -2.97 -22.92 2.95
CA GLU A 85 -3.77 -23.48 4.05
C GLU A 85 -4.80 -22.49 4.62
N HIS A 86 -4.52 -21.18 4.57
CA HIS A 86 -5.28 -20.20 5.34
C HIS A 86 -5.87 -19.05 4.51
N LEU A 87 -5.48 -18.86 3.25
CA LEU A 87 -5.95 -17.73 2.45
C LEU A 87 -6.85 -18.18 1.30
N THR A 88 -7.98 -17.50 1.15
CA THR A 88 -8.89 -17.64 0.01
C THR A 88 -8.74 -16.42 -0.92
N MET A 89 -8.30 -16.67 -2.16
CA MET A 89 -7.92 -15.61 -3.11
C MET A 89 -9.10 -15.01 -3.88
N ASP A 90 -10.29 -15.60 -3.82
CA ASP A 90 -11.47 -15.20 -4.61
C ASP A 90 -12.33 -14.09 -3.97
N ARG A 91 -11.91 -13.57 -2.80
CA ARG A 91 -12.68 -12.60 -2.00
C ARG A 91 -12.48 -11.13 -2.41
N GLY A 92 -11.47 -10.85 -3.23
CA GLY A 92 -11.14 -9.51 -3.72
C GLY A 92 -10.84 -8.51 -2.60
N LEU A 93 -11.28 -7.26 -2.77
CA LEU A 93 -11.04 -6.15 -1.83
C LEU A 93 -12.14 -5.96 -0.77
N SER A 94 -13.21 -6.76 -0.81
CA SER A 94 -14.40 -6.57 0.02
C SER A 94 -14.39 -7.38 1.32
N HIS A 95 -13.66 -8.50 1.34
CA HIS A 95 -13.57 -9.39 2.50
C HIS A 95 -12.14 -9.85 2.69
N CYS A 96 -11.77 -10.10 3.95
CA CYS A 96 -10.47 -10.63 4.31
C CYS A 96 -10.28 -12.03 3.71
N ALA A 97 -9.16 -12.23 3.01
CA ALA A 97 -8.78 -13.51 2.41
C ALA A 97 -8.59 -14.62 3.45
N GLY A 98 -8.13 -14.29 4.66
CA GLY A 98 -8.00 -15.26 5.75
C GLY A 98 -9.34 -15.58 6.39
N CYS A 99 -9.82 -14.69 7.25
CA CYS A 99 -10.99 -14.95 8.10
C CYS A 99 -12.36 -14.65 7.46
N GLY A 100 -12.42 -13.98 6.32
CA GLY A 100 -13.67 -13.63 5.64
C GLY A 100 -14.37 -12.40 6.21
N ALA A 101 -13.77 -11.72 7.19
CA ALA A 101 -14.31 -10.48 7.75
C ALA A 101 -14.52 -9.43 6.65
N LYS A 102 -15.70 -8.81 6.63
CA LYS A 102 -16.07 -7.80 5.64
C LYS A 102 -15.36 -6.47 5.95
N ARG A 103 -14.89 -5.80 4.90
CA ARG A 103 -14.44 -4.42 4.93
C ARG A 103 -15.66 -3.50 4.81
N ASP A 104 -16.42 -3.35 5.88
CA ASP A 104 -17.45 -2.30 5.98
C ASP A 104 -17.00 -1.16 6.90
N ASP A 105 -17.78 -0.09 6.93
CA ASP A 105 -17.50 1.15 7.68
C ASP A 105 -17.31 0.94 9.20
N SER A 106 -17.65 -0.23 9.74
CA SER A 106 -17.58 -0.54 11.18
C SER A 106 -16.56 -1.62 11.56
N GLY A 107 -16.08 -2.43 10.60
CA GLY A 107 -15.50 -3.74 10.90
C GLY A 107 -13.97 -3.80 11.01
N LEU A 108 -13.23 -3.25 10.05
CA LEU A 108 -11.78 -3.44 9.97
C LEU A 108 -11.01 -2.16 10.28
N LYS A 109 -10.43 -2.11 11.48
CA LYS A 109 -9.59 -0.99 11.92
C LYS A 109 -8.22 -1.01 11.27
N GLU A 110 -7.68 -2.19 10.97
CA GLU A 110 -6.38 -2.34 10.33
C GLU A 110 -6.51 -3.40 9.25
N PHE A 111 -6.02 -3.10 8.05
CA PHE A 111 -6.02 -4.03 6.93
C PHE A 111 -5.01 -3.60 5.86
N VAL A 112 -4.60 -4.55 5.04
CA VAL A 112 -3.79 -4.33 3.84
C VAL A 112 -4.61 -4.75 2.64
N VAL A 113 -4.61 -3.92 1.60
CA VAL A 113 -5.11 -4.29 0.27
C VAL A 113 -3.94 -4.40 -0.69
N SER A 114 -4.00 -5.39 -1.57
CA SER A 114 -3.00 -5.62 -2.60
C SER A 114 -3.68 -5.90 -3.93
N GLY A 115 -3.06 -5.45 -5.02
CA GLY A 115 -3.54 -5.68 -6.38
C GLY A 115 -2.40 -6.05 -7.31
N MET A 116 -2.61 -7.06 -8.14
CA MET A 116 -1.75 -7.40 -9.28
C MET A 116 -2.37 -6.79 -10.54
N CYS A 117 -1.61 -5.95 -11.22
CA CYS A 117 -2.10 -5.16 -12.35
C CYS A 117 -1.21 -5.36 -13.58
N GLU A 118 -1.77 -5.18 -14.76
CA GLU A 118 -1.05 -5.11 -16.04
C GLU A 118 -1.65 -3.97 -16.86
N GLY A 119 -0.82 -2.98 -17.22
CA GLY A 119 -1.31 -1.73 -17.80
C GLY A 119 -2.32 -1.03 -16.89
N ASP A 120 -3.53 -0.82 -17.41
CA ASP A 120 -4.68 -0.22 -16.73
C ASP A 120 -5.67 -1.27 -16.16
N ALA A 121 -5.32 -2.55 -16.25
CA ALA A 121 -6.16 -3.66 -15.81
C ALA A 121 -5.71 -4.23 -14.47
N LEU A 122 -6.67 -4.46 -13.57
CA LEU A 122 -6.54 -5.28 -12.38
C LEU A 122 -6.73 -6.75 -12.75
N LEU A 123 -5.70 -7.57 -12.53
CA LEU A 123 -5.74 -9.02 -12.75
C LEU A 123 -6.21 -9.77 -11.50
N HIS A 124 -5.76 -9.32 -10.33
CA HIS A 124 -6.09 -9.97 -9.07
C HIS A 124 -6.03 -8.99 -7.91
N SER A 125 -6.85 -9.18 -6.89
CA SER A 125 -6.81 -8.36 -5.68
C SER A 125 -7.09 -9.15 -4.42
N LEU A 126 -6.52 -8.68 -3.32
CA LEU A 126 -6.59 -9.34 -2.02
C LEU A 126 -6.73 -8.30 -0.91
N LEU A 127 -7.51 -8.62 0.12
CA LEU A 127 -7.52 -7.90 1.38
C LEU A 127 -7.10 -8.84 2.52
N LEU A 128 -6.26 -8.36 3.43
CA LEU A 128 -5.93 -9.02 4.70
C LEU A 128 -6.25 -8.08 5.85
N CYS A 129 -7.08 -8.50 6.81
CA CYS A 129 -7.24 -7.75 8.07
C CYS A 129 -5.96 -7.81 8.91
N GLY A 130 -5.85 -6.93 9.92
CA GLY A 130 -4.72 -6.87 10.84
C GLY A 130 -4.37 -8.24 11.43
N ASP A 131 -5.36 -8.96 11.98
CA ASP A 131 -5.12 -10.27 12.62
C ASP A 131 -4.57 -11.32 11.64
N CYS A 132 -5.10 -11.39 10.42
CA CYS A 132 -4.59 -12.30 9.39
C CYS A 132 -3.22 -11.84 8.87
N GLY A 133 -3.00 -10.53 8.75
CA GLY A 133 -1.71 -9.93 8.44
C GLY A 133 -0.64 -10.29 9.47
N ASP A 134 -0.98 -10.27 10.76
CA ASP A 134 -0.10 -10.71 11.84
C ASP A 134 0.26 -12.21 11.71
N GLY A 135 -0.71 -13.04 11.32
CA GLY A 135 -0.47 -14.46 11.00
C GLY A 135 0.57 -14.66 9.90
N VAL A 136 0.52 -13.84 8.84
CA VAL A 136 1.53 -13.80 7.76
C VAL A 136 2.89 -13.32 8.31
N GLN A 137 2.90 -12.26 9.11
CA GLN A 137 4.13 -11.72 9.71
C GLN A 137 4.86 -12.72 10.61
N GLN A 138 4.12 -13.60 11.30
CA GLN A 138 4.69 -14.66 12.14
C GLN A 138 5.46 -15.72 11.33
N GLN A 139 5.17 -15.86 10.03
CA GLN A 139 5.89 -16.78 9.14
C GLN A 139 7.26 -16.26 8.69
N LEU A 140 7.50 -14.95 8.84
CA LEU A 140 8.72 -14.31 8.39
C LEU A 140 9.87 -14.56 9.37
N SER A 141 11.01 -14.98 8.83
CA SER A 141 12.27 -15.06 9.57
C SER A 141 12.80 -13.66 9.87
N LYS A 142 13.74 -13.56 10.82
CA LYS A 142 14.44 -12.30 11.09
C LYS A 142 15.07 -11.71 9.83
N ALA A 143 15.74 -12.55 9.03
CA ALA A 143 16.40 -12.12 7.79
C ALA A 143 15.40 -11.48 6.80
N THR A 144 14.24 -12.09 6.60
CA THR A 144 13.19 -11.56 5.71
C THR A 144 12.62 -10.24 6.22
N ARG A 145 12.38 -10.12 7.54
CA ARG A 145 11.94 -8.86 8.17
C ARG A 145 12.98 -7.75 8.02
N ASP A 146 14.27 -8.10 8.15
CA ASP A 146 15.37 -7.15 7.97
C ASP A 146 15.46 -6.68 6.50
N THR A 147 15.28 -7.58 5.52
CA THR A 147 15.17 -7.24 4.10
C THR A 147 14.01 -6.27 3.84
N TRP A 148 12.83 -6.57 4.38
CA TRP A 148 11.67 -5.68 4.27
C TRP A 148 11.94 -4.29 4.88
N ARG A 149 12.57 -4.24 6.06
CA ARG A 149 12.94 -2.98 6.71
C ARG A 149 13.91 -2.16 5.86
N ARG A 150 14.92 -2.80 5.23
CA ARG A 150 15.82 -2.10 4.30
C ARG A 150 15.06 -1.51 3.13
N PHE A 151 14.18 -2.30 2.50
CA PHE A 151 13.31 -1.79 1.44
C PHE A 151 12.52 -0.55 1.87
N VAL A 152 11.87 -0.58 3.04
CA VAL A 152 11.13 0.59 3.53
C VAL A 152 12.06 1.80 3.73
N ASN A 153 13.21 1.62 4.38
CA ASN A 153 14.15 2.70 4.64
C ASN A 153 14.74 3.33 3.36
N ASP A 154 15.03 2.51 2.35
CA ASP A 154 15.67 2.96 1.11
C ASP A 154 14.71 3.71 0.19
N ASN A 155 13.39 3.47 0.31
CA ASN A 155 12.37 4.00 -0.60
C ASN A 155 11.46 5.05 0.06
N PHE A 156 11.39 5.05 1.39
CA PHE A 156 10.56 5.95 2.18
C PHE A 156 11.42 6.64 3.24
N PRO A 157 12.22 7.66 2.85
CA PRO A 157 12.87 8.49 3.84
C PRO A 157 11.75 9.09 4.70
N GLY A 158 11.77 8.76 6.00
CA GLY A 158 10.79 9.26 6.95
C GLY A 158 10.73 10.79 6.96
N PRO A 159 9.78 11.39 7.69
CA PRO A 159 9.73 12.84 7.81
C PRO A 159 11.13 13.35 8.23
N PRO A 160 11.58 14.48 7.66
CA PRO A 160 12.85 15.05 8.05
C PRO A 160 12.87 15.25 9.57
N PRO A 161 14.04 15.11 10.21
CA PRO A 161 14.14 15.29 11.65
C PRO A 161 13.61 16.69 12.05
N ALA A 162 13.05 16.79 13.26
CA ALA A 162 12.28 17.95 13.68
C ALA A 162 13.07 19.29 13.64
N ASP A 163 14.40 19.21 13.68
CA ASP A 163 15.35 20.33 13.56
C ASP A 163 15.57 20.82 12.12
N ALA A 164 15.10 20.06 11.12
CA ALA A 164 15.12 20.44 9.70
C ALA A 164 13.79 21.06 9.21
N LEU A 165 12.77 21.12 10.08
CA LEU A 165 11.53 21.83 9.78
C LEU A 165 11.76 23.34 9.96
N PRO A 166 11.36 24.18 8.99
CA PRO A 166 11.41 25.63 9.19
C PRO A 166 10.55 25.98 10.41
N ILE A 167 11.16 26.69 11.37
CA ILE A 167 10.44 27.25 12.51
C ILE A 167 9.31 28.10 11.92
N PRO A 168 8.03 27.90 12.30
CA PRO A 168 6.96 28.74 11.81
C PRO A 168 7.32 30.20 12.08
N ASP A 169 7.51 30.98 11.01
CA ASP A 169 7.68 32.43 11.12
C ASP A 169 6.54 32.94 11.99
N GLU A 170 6.88 33.61 13.10
CA GLU A 170 5.90 34.23 13.98
C GLU A 170 4.96 35.08 13.11
N LEU A 171 3.74 34.61 12.93
CA LEU A 171 2.68 35.35 12.24
C LEU A 171 2.73 36.79 12.77
N PRO A 172 2.92 37.81 11.91
CA PRO A 172 3.07 39.18 12.38
C PRO A 172 1.86 39.49 13.26
N ARG A 173 2.13 39.79 14.54
CA ARG A 173 1.11 40.13 15.53
C ARG A 173 0.18 41.14 14.89
N ARG A 174 -1.10 40.79 14.77
CA ARG A 174 -2.15 41.69 14.28
C ARG A 174 -1.95 43.04 14.96
N SER A 175 -1.52 44.04 14.18
CA SER A 175 -1.42 45.41 14.65
C SER A 175 -2.83 45.81 15.11
N THR A 176 -2.97 46.06 16.41
CA THR A 176 -4.21 46.55 17.01
C THR A 176 -4.59 47.86 16.34
N VAL A 177 -5.67 47.85 15.56
CA VAL A 177 -6.29 49.08 15.04
C VAL A 177 -6.81 49.86 16.27
N PRO A 178 -6.39 51.12 16.50
CA PRO A 178 -6.96 51.89 17.60
C PRO A 178 -8.42 52.21 17.30
N VAL A 179 -9.30 51.81 18.21
CA VAL A 179 -10.70 52.23 18.25
C VAL A 179 -10.74 53.73 18.50
N GLY A 180 -11.05 54.50 17.47
CA GLY A 180 -11.34 55.93 17.60
C GLY A 180 -12.62 56.11 18.44
N SER A 181 -12.45 56.60 19.66
CA SER A 181 -13.54 57.10 20.49
C SER A 181 -13.96 58.48 20.01
N GLY A 182 -15.24 58.66 19.75
CA GLY A 182 -15.84 59.94 19.41
C GLY A 182 -15.94 60.90 20.60
N ALA A 183 -15.80 62.19 20.30
CA ALA A 183 -16.35 63.35 20.99
C ALA A 183 -16.14 64.55 20.02
N ALA A 184 -17.07 65.44 19.72
CA ALA A 184 -18.34 65.83 20.34
C ALA A 184 -19.32 66.32 19.25
#